data_AF-A0A1Z9EIV1-F1
#
_entry.id   AF-A0A1Z9EIV1-F1
#
_cell.length_a   1.000
_cell.length_b   1.000
_cell.length_c   1.000
_cell.angle_alpha   90.00
_cell.angle_beta   90.00
_cell.angle_gamma   90.00
#
_symmetry.space_group_name_H-M   'P 1'
#
loop_
_entity.id
_entity.type
_entity.pdbx_description
1 polymer ?
#
loop_
_entity_poly.entity_id
_entity_poly.type
_entity_poly.pdbx_seq_one_letter_code
_entity_poly.pdbx_strand_id
1 'polypeptide(L)'
;MDTDGDGWGDNSDAFPEDGTEWLDTDGDGIGDNADTDYDGDGTDDSMEDSDGDGVNDAEDDFPNDANESTDTDGDGVGDNSDVFPDDANESSDLDGDGIGDNSDDDADGDGTPNNVDAFPLTDSSNDADNDGVANDLDHFPNDPNEYFDSDGDGVGDNADTDDDGDGVLDSTDAFPYDPSETMDTDGDGLGDNADEFPNDATERVDSDGDGVGDNADVFPSDTTEWADTDGDGVGDNSDVFPNDASEIVDSDGDGVGNNADAFPYDANEQSDSDGNGVGDNAQADQENGGTTPVDPEPVEEGGSFLPGFSAIMGIISMLGAAILVAGRRKD
;
A
#
# COMPACT_ATOMS: atom_id res chain seq x y z
N MET A 1 3.29 3.99 -25.06
CA MET A 1 2.95 2.94 -26.02
C MET A 1 3.95 1.83 -25.75
N ASP A 2 3.63 0.61 -26.15
CA ASP A 2 4.31 -0.62 -25.80
C ASP A 2 4.20 -1.45 -27.08
N THR A 3 5.35 -1.87 -27.63
CA THR A 3 5.48 -2.27 -29.03
C THR A 3 5.71 -3.77 -29.22
N ASP A 4 6.27 -4.44 -28.21
CA ASP A 4 6.51 -5.90 -28.16
C ASP A 4 5.71 -6.59 -27.05
N GLY A 5 5.33 -5.90 -25.97
CA GLY A 5 4.35 -6.33 -24.97
C GLY A 5 4.92 -6.87 -23.66
N ASP A 6 6.09 -6.41 -23.23
CA ASP A 6 6.75 -6.90 -22.00
C ASP A 6 6.23 -6.25 -20.70
N GLY A 7 5.71 -5.01 -20.79
CA GLY A 7 5.17 -4.22 -19.68
C GLY A 7 5.83 -2.85 -19.49
N TRP A 8 6.98 -2.60 -20.12
CA TRP A 8 7.57 -1.27 -20.24
C TRP A 8 6.96 -0.53 -21.44
N GLY A 9 7.39 0.71 -21.70
CA GLY A 9 6.85 1.49 -22.80
C GLY A 9 7.93 2.25 -23.54
N ASP A 10 7.75 2.41 -24.87
CA ASP A 10 8.75 2.86 -25.87
C ASP A 10 9.44 4.22 -25.60
N ASN A 11 9.09 4.91 -24.51
CA ASN A 11 9.68 6.17 -24.06
C ASN A 11 10.54 6.05 -22.79
N SER A 12 10.61 4.87 -22.18
CA SER A 12 11.37 4.56 -20.95
C SER A 12 12.19 3.28 -21.10
N ASP A 13 11.72 2.37 -21.97
CA ASP A 13 12.37 1.15 -22.44
C ASP A 13 13.56 1.44 -23.37
N ALA A 14 14.65 0.70 -23.19
CA ALA A 14 15.87 0.77 -23.99
C ALA A 14 15.79 -0.01 -25.33
N PHE A 15 14.96 -1.06 -25.45
CA PHE A 15 14.86 -1.96 -26.60
C PHE A 15 13.44 -2.16 -27.16
N PRO A 16 12.70 -1.12 -27.63
CA PRO A 16 11.26 -1.21 -27.97
C PRO A 16 10.87 -1.96 -29.26
N GLU A 17 11.63 -2.97 -29.66
CA GLU A 17 11.20 -4.02 -30.60
C GLU A 17 11.61 -5.44 -30.13
N ASP A 18 12.12 -5.63 -28.89
CA ASP A 18 12.65 -6.90 -28.36
C ASP A 18 12.34 -7.11 -26.87
N GLY A 19 11.06 -7.32 -26.54
CA GLY A 19 10.51 -7.55 -25.19
C GLY A 19 10.96 -8.82 -24.45
N THR A 20 12.24 -9.18 -24.55
CA THR A 20 13.00 -9.85 -23.48
C THR A 20 14.02 -8.92 -22.83
N GLU A 21 14.23 -7.70 -23.34
CA GLU A 21 15.13 -6.67 -22.81
C GLU A 21 14.39 -5.33 -22.66
N TRP A 22 14.67 -4.58 -21.59
CA TRP A 22 14.05 -3.27 -21.33
C TRP A 22 15.01 -2.21 -20.75
N LEU A 23 16.19 -2.63 -20.27
CA LEU A 23 17.20 -1.79 -19.63
C LEU A 23 18.58 -2.08 -20.23
N ASP A 24 19.40 -1.03 -20.30
CA ASP A 24 20.76 -0.96 -20.86
C ASP A 24 21.57 -0.13 -19.84
N THR A 25 22.07 -0.79 -18.80
CA THR A 25 22.57 -0.10 -17.58
C THR A 25 23.94 0.57 -17.79
N ASP A 26 24.89 -0.06 -18.51
CA ASP A 26 26.20 0.55 -18.83
C ASP A 26 26.18 1.45 -20.09
N GLY A 27 25.32 1.12 -21.08
CA GLY A 27 25.21 1.82 -22.36
C GLY A 27 25.99 1.21 -23.54
N ASP A 28 26.41 -0.06 -23.49
CA ASP A 28 26.98 -0.83 -24.61
C ASP A 28 25.95 -1.00 -25.75
N GLY A 29 24.69 -1.25 -25.39
CA GLY A 29 23.60 -1.61 -26.31
C GLY A 29 23.34 -3.12 -26.44
N ILE A 30 23.77 -3.90 -25.45
CA ILE A 30 23.16 -5.18 -25.04
C ILE A 30 22.18 -4.86 -23.89
N GLY A 31 21.16 -5.70 -23.68
CA GLY A 31 20.20 -5.52 -22.59
C GLY A 31 20.54 -6.34 -21.36
N ASP A 32 20.20 -5.83 -20.18
CA ASP A 32 20.60 -6.37 -18.87
C ASP A 32 20.23 -7.86 -18.63
N ASN A 33 19.28 -8.47 -19.37
CA ASN A 33 18.96 -9.91 -19.23
C ASN A 33 19.78 -10.82 -20.16
N ALA A 34 20.50 -10.22 -21.12
CA ALA A 34 21.35 -10.91 -22.10
C ALA A 34 22.83 -10.52 -22.03
N ASP A 35 23.18 -9.49 -21.26
CA ASP A 35 24.56 -9.19 -20.89
C ASP A 35 25.11 -10.18 -19.85
N THR A 36 26.38 -9.99 -19.52
CA THR A 36 27.16 -10.73 -18.52
C THR A 36 28.11 -9.81 -17.75
N ASP A 37 28.00 -8.48 -17.87
CA ASP A 37 28.83 -7.41 -17.30
C ASP A 37 27.95 -6.14 -17.22
N TYR A 38 26.73 -6.26 -16.66
CA TYR A 38 25.61 -5.32 -16.97
C TYR A 38 25.80 -3.89 -16.45
N ASP A 39 26.72 -3.66 -15.51
CA ASP A 39 27.10 -2.33 -15.02
C ASP A 39 28.36 -1.75 -15.68
N GLY A 40 29.08 -2.57 -16.46
CA GLY A 40 30.27 -2.20 -17.21
C GLY A 40 31.55 -2.00 -16.36
N ASP A 41 31.62 -2.54 -15.14
CA ASP A 41 32.86 -2.60 -14.35
C ASP A 41 34.01 -3.30 -15.10
N GLY A 42 33.70 -4.36 -15.85
CA GLY A 42 34.66 -5.28 -16.45
C GLY A 42 34.82 -6.61 -15.71
N THR A 43 33.87 -6.92 -14.81
CA THR A 43 33.70 -8.20 -14.12
C THR A 43 32.53 -8.95 -14.77
N ASP A 44 32.52 -10.29 -14.68
CA ASP A 44 31.42 -11.10 -15.24
C ASP A 44 30.37 -11.27 -14.13
N ASP A 45 29.07 -11.06 -14.37
CA ASP A 45 28.03 -11.13 -13.32
C ASP A 45 28.06 -12.46 -12.54
N SER A 46 28.55 -13.55 -13.16
CA SER A 46 28.72 -14.85 -12.52
C SER A 46 30.02 -14.99 -11.68
N MET A 47 30.79 -13.91 -11.62
CA MET A 47 32.09 -13.73 -10.98
C MET A 47 32.15 -12.46 -10.12
N GLU A 48 31.02 -11.79 -9.87
CA GLU A 48 30.94 -10.66 -8.96
C GLU A 48 31.21 -11.12 -7.52
N ASP A 49 31.85 -10.24 -6.74
CA ASP A 49 32.39 -10.47 -5.39
C ASP A 49 32.20 -9.13 -4.64
N SER A 50 30.91 -8.81 -4.39
CA SER A 50 30.42 -7.46 -4.08
C SER A 50 31.04 -6.82 -2.82
N ASP A 51 31.51 -7.64 -1.88
CA ASP A 51 32.18 -7.17 -0.65
C ASP A 51 33.68 -7.53 -0.54
N GLY A 52 34.17 -8.49 -1.34
CA GLY A 52 35.59 -8.85 -1.45
C GLY A 52 36.06 -9.95 -0.50
N ASP A 53 35.16 -10.78 0.06
CA ASP A 53 35.49 -12.02 0.78
C ASP A 53 36.26 -13.02 -0.12
N GLY A 54 35.80 -13.21 -1.37
CA GLY A 54 36.34 -14.17 -2.33
C GLY A 54 35.49 -15.43 -2.60
N VAL A 55 34.27 -15.50 -2.09
CA VAL A 55 33.12 -16.21 -2.70
C VAL A 55 32.46 -15.28 -3.74
N ASN A 56 31.71 -15.84 -4.70
CA ASN A 56 31.01 -15.03 -5.71
C ASN A 56 29.55 -14.81 -5.27
N ASP A 57 28.93 -13.67 -5.59
CA ASP A 57 27.53 -13.30 -5.26
C ASP A 57 26.46 -14.37 -5.62
N ALA A 58 26.76 -15.27 -6.58
CA ALA A 58 25.88 -16.34 -7.02
C ALA A 58 26.12 -17.71 -6.33
N GLU A 59 27.18 -17.82 -5.51
CA GLU A 59 27.48 -18.96 -4.63
C GLU A 59 27.54 -18.53 -3.14
N ASP A 60 27.17 -17.28 -2.83
CA ASP A 60 27.17 -16.67 -1.49
C ASP A 60 25.74 -16.45 -0.97
N ASP A 61 25.49 -16.73 0.30
CA ASP A 61 24.20 -16.52 0.98
C ASP A 61 24.06 -15.09 1.57
N PHE A 62 25.18 -14.37 1.78
CA PHE A 62 25.26 -12.99 2.27
C PHE A 62 26.18 -12.09 1.41
N PRO A 63 25.89 -11.83 0.10
CA PRO A 63 26.81 -11.14 -0.84
C PRO A 63 27.21 -9.68 -0.54
N ASN A 64 26.97 -9.15 0.67
CA ASN A 64 27.22 -7.77 1.07
C ASN A 64 27.87 -7.65 2.47
N ASP A 65 28.26 -8.76 3.11
CA ASP A 65 28.99 -8.76 4.38
C ASP A 65 30.17 -9.75 4.35
N ALA A 66 31.38 -9.23 4.04
CA ALA A 66 32.65 -9.95 3.94
C ALA A 66 33.18 -10.61 5.24
N ASN A 67 32.30 -10.95 6.18
CA ASN A 67 32.53 -11.75 7.37
C ASN A 67 31.68 -13.04 7.38
N GLU A 68 30.63 -13.13 6.54
CA GLU A 68 29.73 -14.28 6.40
C GLU A 68 29.56 -14.64 4.93
N SER A 69 29.60 -15.93 4.59
CA SER A 69 29.51 -16.39 3.19
C SER A 69 28.82 -17.76 3.05
N THR A 70 28.03 -18.17 4.06
CA THR A 70 27.34 -19.47 4.14
C THR A 70 26.23 -19.40 5.19
N ASP A 71 25.03 -19.85 4.83
CA ASP A 71 23.91 -20.18 5.73
C ASP A 71 23.64 -21.70 5.62
N THR A 72 24.19 -22.49 6.56
CA THR A 72 24.17 -23.97 6.44
C THR A 72 22.77 -24.59 6.55
N ASP A 73 21.80 -23.95 7.22
CA ASP A 73 20.47 -24.53 7.46
C ASP A 73 19.27 -23.70 6.99
N GLY A 74 19.46 -22.39 6.71
CA GLY A 74 18.50 -21.51 6.04
C GLY A 74 17.70 -20.59 6.97
N ASP A 75 18.23 -20.20 8.14
CA ASP A 75 17.56 -19.30 9.10
C ASP A 75 17.77 -17.80 8.78
N GLY A 76 18.86 -17.44 8.08
CA GLY A 76 19.23 -16.07 7.76
C GLY A 76 20.34 -15.44 8.63
N VAL A 77 21.00 -16.22 9.50
CA VAL A 77 22.24 -15.87 10.23
C VAL A 77 23.42 -16.67 9.65
N GLY A 78 24.58 -16.02 9.51
CA GLY A 78 25.75 -16.64 8.89
C GLY A 78 26.56 -17.58 9.81
N ASP A 79 27.12 -18.63 9.23
CA ASP A 79 27.92 -19.71 9.85
C ASP A 79 29.02 -19.25 10.84
N ASN A 80 29.52 -18.01 10.77
CA ASN A 80 30.56 -17.49 11.68
C ASN A 80 30.02 -16.67 12.87
N SER A 81 28.76 -16.21 12.79
CA SER A 81 28.05 -15.48 13.84
C SER A 81 27.05 -16.36 14.59
N ASP A 82 26.45 -17.33 13.89
CA ASP A 82 25.55 -18.32 14.46
C ASP A 82 26.28 -19.30 15.42
N VAL A 83 25.65 -19.59 16.55
CA VAL A 83 26.14 -20.53 17.57
C VAL A 83 25.73 -21.98 17.27
N PHE A 84 24.67 -22.22 16.50
CA PHE A 84 24.18 -23.55 16.13
C PHE A 84 23.93 -23.77 14.61
N PRO A 85 24.95 -23.68 13.69
CA PRO A 85 24.79 -23.80 12.22
C PRO A 85 24.40 -25.20 11.65
N ASP A 86 23.51 -25.92 12.32
CA ASP A 86 22.94 -27.22 11.96
C ASP A 86 21.44 -27.31 12.39
N ASP A 87 20.85 -26.26 13.00
CA ASP A 87 19.44 -26.21 13.48
C ASP A 87 18.79 -24.80 13.40
N ALA A 88 18.14 -24.51 12.25
CA ALA A 88 17.39 -23.30 11.85
C ALA A 88 16.19 -22.86 12.74
N ASN A 89 16.29 -23.08 14.04
CA ASN A 89 15.37 -22.64 15.09
C ASN A 89 16.14 -21.99 16.26
N GLU A 90 17.47 -22.09 16.30
CA GLU A 90 18.34 -21.60 17.36
C GLU A 90 19.58 -20.95 16.73
N SER A 91 19.84 -19.66 16.96
CA SER A 91 21.05 -18.99 16.43
C SER A 91 21.82 -18.15 17.45
N SER A 92 21.44 -18.21 18.73
CA SER A 92 22.08 -17.54 19.88
C SER A 92 22.05 -18.42 21.14
N ASP A 93 23.08 -18.27 21.99
CA ASP A 93 23.36 -18.97 23.26
C ASP A 93 23.87 -17.91 24.25
N LEU A 94 22.95 -17.16 24.87
CA LEU A 94 23.27 -15.93 25.60
C LEU A 94 24.10 -16.17 26.88
N ASP A 95 23.75 -17.18 27.69
CA ASP A 95 24.49 -17.51 28.92
C ASP A 95 25.72 -18.43 28.67
N GLY A 96 25.70 -19.21 27.57
CA GLY A 96 26.77 -20.14 27.20
C GLY A 96 26.67 -21.55 27.82
N ASP A 97 25.49 -22.00 28.27
CA ASP A 97 25.20 -23.39 28.65
C ASP A 97 25.38 -24.35 27.46
N GLY A 98 25.00 -23.90 26.25
CA GLY A 98 24.91 -24.72 25.05
C GLY A 98 23.50 -25.27 24.76
N ILE A 99 22.47 -24.56 25.23
CA ILE A 99 21.07 -24.62 24.76
C ILE A 99 20.80 -23.28 24.06
N GLY A 100 20.07 -23.29 22.95
CA GLY A 100 19.74 -22.05 22.24
C GLY A 100 18.62 -21.26 22.89
N ASP A 101 18.64 -19.93 22.73
CA ASP A 101 17.74 -18.99 23.40
C ASP A 101 16.23 -19.26 23.14
N ASN A 102 15.85 -19.88 22.01
CA ASN A 102 14.46 -20.23 21.72
C ASN A 102 14.02 -21.57 22.36
N SER A 103 14.99 -22.39 22.80
CA SER A 103 14.77 -23.67 23.49
C SER A 103 14.99 -23.62 25.00
N ASP A 104 15.65 -22.59 25.55
CA ASP A 104 15.85 -22.47 26.99
C ASP A 104 14.62 -21.92 27.75
N ASP A 105 14.49 -22.37 29.01
CA ASP A 105 13.52 -21.85 29.98
C ASP A 105 14.09 -20.61 30.73
N ASP A 106 15.40 -20.32 30.66
CA ASP A 106 16.19 -19.44 31.58
C ASP A 106 17.41 -18.81 30.83
N ALA A 107 17.17 -18.13 29.70
CA ALA A 107 18.15 -17.94 28.61
C ALA A 107 19.34 -17.00 28.89
N ASP A 108 19.22 -16.05 29.83
CA ASP A 108 20.35 -15.21 30.26
C ASP A 108 21.16 -15.81 31.42
N GLY A 109 20.66 -16.89 32.04
CA GLY A 109 21.28 -17.59 33.15
C GLY A 109 21.19 -16.89 34.52
N ASP A 110 20.36 -15.86 34.73
CA ASP A 110 20.20 -15.23 36.07
C ASP A 110 19.52 -16.19 37.09
N GLY A 111 18.62 -17.06 36.60
CA GLY A 111 17.83 -18.01 37.38
C GLY A 111 16.35 -17.67 37.53
N THR A 112 15.85 -16.71 36.75
CA THR A 112 14.47 -16.23 36.64
C THR A 112 13.90 -16.65 35.27
N PRO A 113 13.09 -17.73 35.21
CA PRO A 113 12.70 -18.30 33.93
C PRO A 113 12.00 -17.31 32.99
N ASN A 114 12.33 -17.37 31.70
CA ASN A 114 11.91 -16.50 30.59
C ASN A 114 10.41 -16.14 30.59
N ASN A 115 9.56 -17.02 31.10
CA ASN A 115 8.10 -16.83 31.15
C ASN A 115 7.60 -15.94 32.31
N VAL A 116 8.47 -15.58 33.27
CA VAL A 116 8.15 -14.70 34.43
C VAL A 116 9.15 -13.56 34.60
N ASP A 117 10.23 -13.53 33.84
CA ASP A 117 11.19 -12.45 33.82
C ASP A 117 10.70 -11.24 33.01
N ALA A 118 11.32 -10.07 33.24
CA ALA A 118 11.11 -8.83 32.52
C ALA A 118 12.11 -8.61 31.36
N PHE A 119 13.33 -9.17 31.44
CA PHE A 119 14.43 -8.93 30.52
C PHE A 119 15.13 -10.23 30.04
N PRO A 120 14.38 -11.22 29.50
CA PRO A 120 14.83 -12.61 29.35
C PRO A 120 15.91 -12.85 28.26
N LEU A 121 16.55 -11.79 27.78
CA LEU A 121 17.59 -11.77 26.75
C LEU A 121 18.68 -10.68 27.02
N THR A 122 18.91 -10.26 28.26
CA THR A 122 19.97 -9.30 28.63
C THR A 122 21.14 -9.96 29.35
N ASP A 123 22.39 -9.60 29.04
CA ASP A 123 23.59 -10.12 29.74
C ASP A 123 23.70 -9.64 31.20
N SER A 124 22.96 -10.31 32.09
CA SER A 124 22.95 -10.10 33.54
C SER A 124 24.29 -10.43 34.22
N SER A 125 25.28 -10.97 33.50
CA SER A 125 26.64 -11.14 34.03
C SER A 125 27.34 -9.79 34.32
N ASN A 126 26.80 -8.70 33.75
CA ASN A 126 27.36 -7.36 33.85
C ASN A 126 26.69 -6.46 34.91
N ASP A 127 25.49 -6.79 35.41
CA ASP A 127 24.68 -6.07 36.42
C ASP A 127 25.43 -5.82 37.76
N ALA A 128 25.27 -4.63 38.37
CA ALA A 128 25.92 -4.23 39.63
C ALA A 128 25.08 -4.38 40.91
N ASP A 129 23.74 -4.43 40.86
CA ASP A 129 22.87 -4.45 42.06
C ASP A 129 21.74 -5.50 42.05
N ASN A 130 21.55 -6.19 40.93
CA ASN A 130 20.88 -7.47 40.75
C ASN A 130 19.35 -7.27 40.68
N ASP A 131 18.92 -6.45 39.74
CA ASP A 131 17.51 -6.12 39.45
C ASP A 131 17.00 -6.68 38.12
N GLY A 132 17.91 -7.08 37.22
CA GLY A 132 17.61 -7.66 35.91
C GLY A 132 18.00 -6.77 34.72
N VAL A 133 18.51 -5.55 34.95
CA VAL A 133 18.97 -4.68 33.84
C VAL A 133 20.50 -4.58 33.79
N ALA A 134 21.06 -4.82 32.61
CA ALA A 134 22.48 -4.67 32.35
C ALA A 134 22.96 -3.22 32.59
N ASN A 135 24.13 -3.04 33.21
CA ASN A 135 24.71 -1.75 33.64
C ASN A 135 24.96 -0.72 32.51
N ASP A 136 24.86 -1.12 31.25
CA ASP A 136 24.97 -0.27 30.06
C ASP A 136 23.64 0.00 29.35
N LEU A 137 22.54 -0.61 29.82
CA LEU A 137 21.15 -0.31 29.47
C LEU A 137 20.42 0.42 30.62
N ASP A 138 20.81 0.18 31.86
CA ASP A 138 20.29 0.80 33.09
C ASP A 138 20.74 2.27 33.23
N HIS A 139 19.80 3.17 33.55
CA HIS A 139 20.08 4.57 33.89
C HIS A 139 20.52 4.78 35.36
N PHE A 140 20.20 3.87 36.29
CA PHE A 140 20.61 3.91 37.69
C PHE A 140 21.42 2.68 38.23
N PRO A 141 22.59 2.29 37.64
CA PRO A 141 23.49 1.14 37.97
C PRO A 141 23.92 0.81 39.42
N ASN A 142 23.24 1.30 40.44
CA ASN A 142 23.50 1.15 41.88
C ASN A 142 22.22 1.26 42.76
N ASP A 143 21.00 1.39 42.23
CA ASP A 143 19.74 1.32 43.00
C ASP A 143 18.70 0.35 42.36
N PRO A 144 18.57 -0.90 42.86
CA PRO A 144 17.77 -2.00 42.27
C PRO A 144 16.25 -1.82 42.51
N ASN A 145 15.74 -0.66 42.13
CA ASN A 145 14.36 -0.21 42.22
C ASN A 145 14.03 0.77 41.08
N GLU A 146 15.03 1.33 40.38
CA GLU A 146 14.90 2.32 39.30
C GLU A 146 15.80 1.86 38.14
N TYR A 147 15.30 1.84 36.90
CA TYR A 147 16.09 1.36 35.74
C TYR A 147 15.91 2.22 34.48
N PHE A 148 14.72 2.76 34.25
CA PHE A 148 14.44 3.77 33.22
C PHE A 148 14.32 5.16 33.84
N ASP A 149 14.61 6.18 33.01
CA ASP A 149 14.54 7.63 33.28
C ASP A 149 14.02 8.21 31.95
N SER A 150 12.71 8.16 31.76
CA SER A 150 12.07 8.31 30.45
C SER A 150 12.10 9.76 29.90
N ASP A 151 12.01 10.78 30.77
CA ASP A 151 12.18 12.20 30.38
C ASP A 151 13.64 12.72 30.47
N GLY A 152 14.47 12.10 31.34
CA GLY A 152 15.85 12.50 31.58
C GLY A 152 16.08 13.54 32.69
N ASP A 153 15.15 13.73 33.63
CA ASP A 153 15.32 14.55 34.85
C ASP A 153 16.42 13.98 35.77
N GLY A 154 16.53 12.65 35.84
CA GLY A 154 17.37 11.95 36.82
C GLY A 154 16.63 11.45 38.06
N VAL A 155 15.31 11.27 37.95
CA VAL A 155 14.47 10.39 38.78
C VAL A 155 14.04 9.22 37.90
N GLY A 156 13.87 8.02 38.46
CA GLY A 156 13.45 6.86 37.68
C GLY A 156 11.93 6.67 37.66
N ASP A 157 11.43 6.02 36.62
CA ASP A 157 10.01 5.79 36.33
C ASP A 157 9.25 5.03 37.46
N ASN A 158 9.95 4.36 38.40
CA ASN A 158 9.31 3.73 39.57
C ASN A 158 9.11 4.69 40.76
N ALA A 159 9.73 5.87 40.72
CA ALA A 159 9.69 6.89 41.76
C ALA A 159 9.19 8.27 41.31
N ASP A 160 9.17 8.57 40.01
CA ASP A 160 8.47 9.74 39.49
C ASP A 160 6.94 9.52 39.39
N THR A 161 6.27 10.50 38.79
CA THR A 161 4.82 10.67 38.70
C THR A 161 4.44 11.55 37.49
N ASP A 162 5.32 11.65 36.49
CA ASP A 162 5.26 12.56 35.32
C ASP A 162 6.26 12.00 34.27
N ASP A 163 6.24 10.67 34.02
CA ASP A 163 7.38 9.87 33.48
C ASP A 163 7.95 10.34 32.12
N ASP A 164 7.20 11.08 31.31
CA ASP A 164 7.66 11.68 30.04
C ASP A 164 7.94 13.20 30.09
N GLY A 165 7.63 13.85 31.21
CA GLY A 165 7.88 15.27 31.45
C GLY A 165 6.92 16.25 30.76
N ASP A 166 5.78 15.82 30.21
CA ASP A 166 4.72 16.71 29.69
C ASP A 166 4.21 17.69 30.76
N GLY A 167 3.98 17.18 31.98
CA GLY A 167 3.30 17.89 33.07
C GLY A 167 1.90 17.36 33.42
N VAL A 168 1.50 16.22 32.87
CA VAL A 168 0.31 15.43 33.27
C VAL A 168 0.78 14.13 33.92
N LEU A 169 0.33 13.92 35.17
CA LEU A 169 0.74 12.74 35.94
C LEU A 169 0.21 11.45 35.31
N ASP A 170 1.04 10.43 35.13
CA ASP A 170 0.73 9.05 34.68
C ASP A 170 -0.58 8.49 35.26
N SER A 171 -0.82 8.69 36.56
CA SER A 171 -2.06 8.30 37.24
C SER A 171 -3.36 8.95 36.70
N THR A 172 -3.23 9.88 35.75
CA THR A 172 -4.28 10.60 35.03
C THR A 172 -4.05 10.69 33.52
N ASP A 173 -2.91 10.22 33.03
CA ASP A 173 -2.59 10.22 31.60
C ASP A 173 -3.09 8.95 30.88
N ALA A 174 -3.15 9.01 29.55
CA ALA A 174 -3.44 7.88 28.67
C ALA A 174 -2.16 7.27 28.06
N PHE A 175 -1.10 8.05 27.87
CA PHE A 175 0.16 7.66 27.25
C PHE A 175 1.39 8.12 28.07
N PRO A 176 1.62 7.63 29.31
CA PRO A 176 2.66 8.14 30.22
C PRO A 176 4.13 8.16 29.76
N TYR A 177 4.42 7.70 28.55
CA TYR A 177 5.76 7.60 27.97
C TYR A 177 5.83 8.28 26.59
N ASP A 178 4.85 9.13 26.23
CA ASP A 178 4.82 9.90 24.98
C ASP A 178 4.46 11.36 25.27
N PRO A 179 5.46 12.26 25.39
CA PRO A 179 5.26 13.66 25.74
C PRO A 179 4.68 14.51 24.59
N SER A 180 4.00 13.86 23.63
CA SER A 180 3.13 14.48 22.64
C SER A 180 1.65 14.12 22.79
N GLU A 181 1.29 13.17 23.66
CA GLU A 181 -0.08 12.71 23.87
C GLU A 181 -0.46 12.59 25.35
N THR A 182 -1.66 13.07 25.72
CA THR A 182 -2.13 13.06 27.12
C THR A 182 -3.56 12.55 27.31
N MET A 183 -4.27 12.25 26.21
CA MET A 183 -5.68 11.87 26.23
C MET A 183 -5.97 10.87 25.11
N ASP A 184 -6.80 9.87 25.44
CA ASP A 184 -7.49 8.96 24.53
C ASP A 184 -8.99 9.12 24.87
N THR A 185 -9.69 9.98 24.14
CA THR A 185 -11.03 10.46 24.53
C THR A 185 -12.13 9.40 24.35
N ASP A 186 -11.96 8.43 23.47
CA ASP A 186 -12.97 7.37 23.21
C ASP A 186 -12.52 5.93 23.55
N GLY A 187 -11.23 5.68 23.79
CA GLY A 187 -10.68 4.44 24.34
C GLY A 187 -10.12 3.49 23.28
N ASP A 188 -9.53 4.05 22.23
CA ASP A 188 -9.08 3.41 20.99
C ASP A 188 -7.57 3.09 20.99
N GLY A 189 -6.77 3.84 21.75
CA GLY A 189 -5.31 3.69 21.85
C GLY A 189 -4.48 4.44 20.80
N LEU A 190 -5.07 5.38 20.05
CA LEU A 190 -4.36 6.53 19.48
C LEU A 190 -4.64 7.77 20.37
N GLY A 191 -3.72 8.75 20.38
CA GLY A 191 -3.86 9.95 21.21
C GLY A 191 -4.58 11.10 20.50
N ASP A 192 -5.29 11.92 21.29
CA ASP A 192 -6.12 13.05 20.86
C ASP A 192 -5.40 14.12 19.98
N ASN A 193 -4.06 14.14 19.89
CA ASN A 193 -3.31 15.08 19.03
C ASN A 193 -2.90 14.48 17.67
N ALA A 194 -2.75 13.16 17.58
CA ALA A 194 -2.43 12.39 16.38
C ALA A 194 -3.67 11.81 15.69
N ASP A 195 -4.76 11.62 16.43
CA ASP A 195 -6.06 11.16 15.92
C ASP A 195 -6.84 12.30 15.24
N GLU A 196 -7.36 12.04 14.04
CA GLU A 196 -8.23 12.96 13.30
C GLU A 196 -9.71 12.86 13.74
N PHE A 197 -10.10 11.76 14.40
CA PHE A 197 -11.45 11.46 14.88
C PHE A 197 -11.56 11.12 16.39
N PRO A 198 -10.99 11.91 17.34
CA PRO A 198 -10.85 11.58 18.77
C PRO A 198 -12.15 11.63 19.60
N ASN A 199 -13.27 11.23 19.01
CA ASN A 199 -14.56 11.00 19.64
C ASN A 199 -15.29 9.77 19.00
N ASP A 200 -14.66 9.03 18.07
CA ASP A 200 -15.19 7.82 17.44
C ASP A 200 -14.09 6.75 17.24
N ALA A 201 -13.96 5.86 18.23
CA ALA A 201 -13.07 4.69 18.31
C ALA A 201 -13.25 3.62 17.19
N THR A 202 -13.77 4.00 16.03
CA THR A 202 -13.77 3.22 14.80
C THR A 202 -13.08 3.92 13.61
N GLU A 203 -12.67 5.18 13.75
CA GLU A 203 -11.88 5.93 12.77
C GLU A 203 -10.62 6.52 13.41
N ARG A 204 -9.61 6.87 12.59
CA ARG A 204 -8.34 7.48 13.06
C ARG A 204 -7.67 8.44 12.06
N VAL A 205 -7.92 8.24 10.77
CA VAL A 205 -7.22 8.87 9.64
C VAL A 205 -8.26 9.36 8.63
N ASP A 206 -8.06 10.55 8.10
CA ASP A 206 -8.79 11.17 6.98
C ASP A 206 -7.81 11.34 5.82
N SER A 207 -7.60 10.29 5.03
CA SER A 207 -6.48 10.21 4.07
C SER A 207 -6.48 11.31 2.99
N ASP A 208 -7.58 12.05 2.79
CA ASP A 208 -7.63 13.18 1.87
C ASP A 208 -8.19 14.52 2.41
N GLY A 209 -8.88 14.51 3.56
CA GLY A 209 -9.35 15.71 4.28
C GLY A 209 -10.80 16.12 4.01
N ASP A 210 -11.67 15.17 3.69
CA ASP A 210 -13.10 15.33 3.43
C ASP A 210 -13.94 15.47 4.72
N GLY A 211 -13.56 14.76 5.78
CA GLY A 211 -14.27 14.66 7.06
C GLY A 211 -14.99 13.33 7.32
N VAL A 212 -14.79 12.31 6.49
CA VAL A 212 -15.16 10.90 6.71
C VAL A 212 -13.87 10.08 6.90
N GLY A 213 -13.83 9.20 7.91
CA GLY A 213 -12.64 8.40 8.19
C GLY A 213 -12.46 7.20 7.27
N ASP A 214 -11.20 6.80 7.06
CA ASP A 214 -10.76 5.75 6.13
C ASP A 214 -11.48 4.38 6.26
N ASN A 215 -12.13 4.05 7.39
CA ASN A 215 -12.88 2.78 7.54
C ASN A 215 -14.38 2.92 7.19
N ALA A 216 -14.92 4.13 7.20
CA ALA A 216 -16.28 4.46 6.80
C ALA A 216 -16.37 4.91 5.34
N ASP A 217 -15.30 5.52 4.82
CA ASP A 217 -15.18 5.98 3.45
C ASP A 217 -14.97 4.80 2.45
N VAL A 218 -15.62 4.91 1.29
CA VAL A 218 -15.50 3.98 0.17
C VAL A 218 -14.39 4.39 -0.81
N PHE A 219 -13.98 5.67 -0.83
CA PHE A 219 -12.95 6.20 -1.72
C PHE A 219 -11.87 7.09 -1.01
N PRO A 220 -11.06 6.57 -0.04
CA PRO A 220 -10.13 7.34 0.82
C PRO A 220 -8.91 8.00 0.11
N SER A 221 -9.19 8.77 -0.93
CA SER A 221 -8.24 9.47 -1.82
C SER A 221 -8.93 10.43 -2.82
N ASP A 222 -10.27 10.50 -2.86
CA ASP A 222 -11.03 11.52 -3.58
C ASP A 222 -11.99 12.29 -2.65
N THR A 223 -11.50 13.45 -2.18
CA THR A 223 -12.16 14.53 -1.40
C THR A 223 -13.56 15.01 -1.86
N THR A 224 -14.14 14.37 -2.88
CA THR A 224 -15.47 14.66 -3.42
C THR A 224 -16.44 13.48 -3.40
N GLU A 225 -16.01 12.27 -3.04
CA GLU A 225 -16.83 11.05 -3.01
C GLU A 225 -16.53 10.20 -1.77
N TRP A 226 -17.51 9.98 -0.88
CA TRP A 226 -17.33 9.22 0.36
C TRP A 226 -18.23 7.98 0.51
N ALA A 227 -19.08 7.70 -0.48
CA ALA A 227 -20.08 6.64 -0.42
C ALA A 227 -20.44 6.11 -1.80
N ASP A 228 -20.71 4.82 -1.88
CA ASP A 228 -21.26 4.10 -3.04
C ASP A 228 -22.49 3.31 -2.54
N THR A 229 -23.69 3.84 -2.79
CA THR A 229 -24.94 3.31 -2.20
C THR A 229 -25.40 1.98 -2.81
N ASP A 230 -24.96 1.62 -4.03
CA ASP A 230 -25.40 0.39 -4.73
C ASP A 230 -24.30 -0.57 -5.20
N GLY A 231 -23.03 -0.16 -5.16
CA GLY A 231 -21.84 -0.99 -5.35
C GLY A 231 -21.31 -1.02 -6.78
N ASP A 232 -21.48 0.07 -7.52
CA ASP A 232 -21.13 0.27 -8.93
C ASP A 232 -19.65 0.68 -9.14
N GLY A 233 -19.08 1.41 -8.17
CA GLY A 233 -17.72 1.97 -8.24
C GLY A 233 -17.64 3.45 -8.62
N VAL A 234 -18.78 4.15 -8.74
CA VAL A 234 -18.86 5.62 -8.80
C VAL A 234 -19.53 6.15 -7.54
N GLY A 235 -19.02 7.25 -7.00
CA GLY A 235 -19.52 7.83 -5.75
C GLY A 235 -20.85 8.57 -5.89
N ASP A 236 -21.62 8.57 -4.78
CA ASP A 236 -22.96 9.13 -4.61
C ASP A 236 -23.11 10.62 -4.99
N ASN A 237 -22.01 11.40 -5.08
CA ASN A 237 -22.07 12.82 -5.46
C ASN A 237 -21.85 13.06 -6.97
N SER A 238 -21.10 12.18 -7.64
CA SER A 238 -20.87 12.22 -9.09
C SER A 238 -21.88 11.39 -9.88
N ASP A 239 -22.45 10.36 -9.28
CA ASP A 239 -23.50 9.56 -9.90
C ASP A 239 -24.84 10.32 -9.97
N VAL A 240 -25.52 10.17 -11.11
CA VAL A 240 -26.87 10.69 -11.36
C VAL A 240 -27.96 9.74 -10.82
N PHE A 241 -27.68 8.44 -10.66
CA PHE A 241 -28.64 7.43 -10.21
C PHE A 241 -28.13 6.52 -9.06
N PRO A 242 -27.67 7.06 -7.90
CA PRO A 242 -26.96 6.32 -6.82
C PRO A 242 -27.83 5.37 -5.98
N ASN A 243 -28.68 4.60 -6.64
CA ASN A 243 -29.57 3.54 -6.14
C ASN A 243 -29.83 2.47 -7.26
N ASP A 244 -29.21 2.57 -8.44
CA ASP A 244 -29.29 1.63 -9.57
C ASP A 244 -27.94 1.49 -10.28
N ALA A 245 -27.12 0.53 -9.80
CA ALA A 245 -25.81 0.07 -10.30
C ALA A 245 -25.77 -0.45 -11.77
N SER A 246 -26.68 0.03 -12.61
CA SER A 246 -26.68 -0.14 -14.06
C SER A 246 -26.77 1.18 -14.83
N GLU A 247 -26.87 2.33 -14.16
CA GLU A 247 -26.93 3.67 -14.74
C GLU A 247 -26.09 4.68 -13.95
N ILE A 248 -25.11 5.32 -14.58
CA ILE A 248 -24.27 6.36 -13.92
C ILE A 248 -24.60 7.78 -14.45
N VAL A 249 -25.07 7.87 -15.70
CA VAL A 249 -25.08 9.13 -16.46
C VAL A 249 -26.41 9.32 -17.19
N ASP A 250 -27.02 10.48 -16.97
CA ASP A 250 -28.08 11.06 -17.79
C ASP A 250 -27.46 12.14 -18.68
N SER A 251 -27.31 11.87 -19.98
CA SER A 251 -26.55 12.73 -20.90
C SER A 251 -27.33 13.94 -21.44
N ASP A 252 -28.66 13.98 -21.29
CA ASP A 252 -29.50 15.09 -21.76
C ASP A 252 -30.48 15.67 -20.72
N GLY A 253 -30.66 15.00 -19.57
CA GLY A 253 -31.33 15.49 -18.38
C GLY A 253 -32.81 15.13 -18.29
N ASP A 254 -33.24 14.02 -18.88
CA ASP A 254 -34.64 13.61 -18.99
C ASP A 254 -35.12 12.62 -17.90
N GLY A 255 -34.18 12.01 -17.18
CA GLY A 255 -34.44 11.11 -16.05
C GLY A 255 -34.42 9.61 -16.37
N VAL A 256 -33.92 9.21 -17.55
CA VAL A 256 -33.54 7.82 -17.87
C VAL A 256 -32.02 7.77 -18.11
N GLY A 257 -31.35 6.76 -17.54
CA GLY A 257 -29.91 6.59 -17.73
C GLY A 257 -29.53 6.08 -19.12
N ASN A 258 -28.30 6.38 -19.53
CA ASN A 258 -27.78 6.09 -20.87
C ASN A 258 -27.86 4.60 -21.32
N ASN A 259 -27.96 3.63 -20.40
CA ASN A 259 -28.00 2.21 -20.76
C ASN A 259 -29.43 1.68 -20.99
N ALA A 260 -30.43 2.28 -20.34
CA ALA A 260 -31.85 2.01 -20.49
C ALA A 260 -32.51 2.87 -21.58
N ASP A 261 -31.96 4.06 -21.87
CA ASP A 261 -32.45 4.92 -22.93
C ASP A 261 -31.99 4.46 -24.34
N ALA A 262 -32.93 4.54 -25.29
CA ALA A 262 -32.69 4.28 -26.69
C ALA A 262 -32.08 5.48 -27.45
N PHE A 263 -32.22 6.73 -26.94
CA PHE A 263 -31.68 7.94 -27.59
C PHE A 263 -30.98 8.90 -26.61
N PRO A 264 -29.84 8.53 -25.97
CA PRO A 264 -29.22 9.26 -24.85
C PRO A 264 -28.64 10.66 -25.13
N TYR A 265 -29.15 11.38 -26.12
CA TYR A 265 -28.77 12.76 -26.45
C TYR A 265 -29.98 13.57 -27.00
N ASP A 266 -31.21 13.09 -26.83
CA ASP A 266 -32.46 13.82 -27.13
C ASP A 266 -33.56 13.52 -26.09
N ALA A 267 -33.62 14.37 -25.06
CA ALA A 267 -34.56 14.43 -23.92
C ALA A 267 -36.07 14.54 -24.26
N ASN A 268 -36.47 14.07 -25.43
CA ASN A 268 -37.83 13.95 -25.92
C ASN A 268 -38.17 12.50 -26.36
N GLU A 269 -37.20 11.57 -26.41
CA GLU A 269 -37.34 10.24 -27.04
C GLU A 269 -36.71 9.09 -26.22
N GLN A 270 -37.36 8.61 -25.16
CA GLN A 270 -36.81 7.57 -24.26
C GLN A 270 -36.85 6.11 -24.77
N SER A 271 -37.39 5.83 -25.97
CA SER A 271 -37.75 4.45 -26.38
C SER A 271 -37.97 4.28 -27.88
N ASP A 272 -37.48 3.17 -28.44
CA ASP A 272 -37.73 2.68 -29.80
C ASP A 272 -38.46 1.32 -29.76
N SER A 273 -39.80 1.32 -29.81
CA SER A 273 -40.58 0.08 -29.64
C SER A 273 -40.52 -0.88 -30.84
N ASP A 274 -40.10 -0.44 -32.03
CA ASP A 274 -39.99 -1.29 -33.23
C ASP A 274 -38.56 -1.47 -33.78
N GLY A 275 -37.57 -0.83 -33.15
CA GLY A 275 -36.14 -0.96 -33.47
C GLY A 275 -35.76 -0.28 -34.78
N ASN A 276 -36.41 0.83 -35.12
CA ASN A 276 -36.26 1.50 -36.42
C ASN A 276 -35.24 2.66 -36.42
N GLY A 277 -34.81 3.16 -35.25
CA GLY A 277 -33.89 4.28 -35.09
C GLY A 277 -34.57 5.66 -35.04
N VAL A 278 -35.84 5.72 -34.64
CA VAL A 278 -36.61 6.93 -34.33
C VAL A 278 -37.46 6.64 -33.10
N GLY A 279 -37.58 7.57 -32.15
CA GLY A 279 -38.28 7.32 -30.89
C GLY A 279 -39.80 7.37 -30.98
N ASP A 280 -40.47 6.63 -30.10
CA ASP A 280 -41.92 6.42 -30.09
C ASP A 280 -42.73 7.74 -30.04
N ASN A 281 -42.16 8.82 -29.49
CA ASN A 281 -42.77 10.14 -29.46
C ASN A 281 -42.79 10.83 -30.84
N ALA A 282 -41.73 10.70 -31.65
CA ALA A 282 -41.74 11.17 -33.04
C ALA A 282 -42.61 10.30 -33.95
N GLN A 283 -42.71 8.99 -33.71
CA GLN A 283 -43.74 8.13 -34.34
C GLN A 283 -45.15 8.71 -34.08
N ALA A 284 -45.47 9.03 -32.82
CA ALA A 284 -46.78 9.54 -32.42
C ALA A 284 -47.13 10.90 -33.05
N ASP A 285 -46.14 11.78 -33.25
CA ASP A 285 -46.36 13.07 -33.92
C ASP A 285 -46.47 12.92 -35.45
N GLN A 286 -45.81 11.92 -36.06
CA GLN A 286 -46.04 11.55 -37.46
C GLN A 286 -47.44 10.94 -37.69
N GLU A 287 -47.98 10.14 -36.75
CA GLU A 287 -49.34 9.63 -36.84
C GLU A 287 -50.42 10.71 -36.64
N ASN A 288 -50.19 11.68 -35.73
CA ASN A 288 -51.08 12.84 -35.57
C ASN A 288 -50.94 13.87 -36.69
N GLY A 289 -49.76 14.00 -37.31
CA GLY A 289 -49.43 14.88 -38.43
C GLY A 289 -50.05 14.49 -39.78
N GLY A 290 -51.27 13.97 -39.77
CA GLY A 290 -51.82 13.10 -40.80
C GLY A 290 -51.86 13.64 -42.23
N THR A 291 -50.88 13.23 -43.03
CA THR A 291 -51.08 12.86 -44.44
C THR A 291 -50.37 11.55 -44.74
N THR A 292 -51.08 10.54 -45.25
CA THR A 292 -50.45 9.32 -45.77
C THR A 292 -49.76 9.57 -47.12
N PRO A 293 -48.50 9.17 -47.28
CA PRO A 293 -47.95 8.76 -48.56
C PRO A 293 -48.21 7.25 -48.75
N VAL A 294 -48.53 6.86 -49.97
CA VAL A 294 -48.53 5.44 -50.36
C VAL A 294 -47.09 4.93 -50.50
N ASP A 295 -46.87 3.70 -50.05
CA ASP A 295 -45.77 2.80 -50.39
C ASP A 295 -45.32 2.92 -51.87
N PRO A 296 -44.02 3.19 -52.12
CA PRO A 296 -43.35 2.92 -53.38
C PRO A 296 -42.24 1.86 -53.24
N GLU A 297 -42.33 0.79 -54.04
CA GLU A 297 -41.33 -0.28 -54.17
C GLU A 297 -39.87 0.24 -54.43
N PRO A 298 -38.84 -0.50 -53.99
CA PRO A 298 -37.45 -0.03 -53.94
C PRO A 298 -36.76 0.12 -55.30
N VAL A 299 -35.81 1.07 -55.39
CA VAL A 299 -34.94 1.31 -56.55
C VAL A 299 -33.50 1.60 -56.09
N GLU A 300 -32.51 1.20 -56.90
CA GLU A 300 -31.08 1.08 -56.55
C GLU A 300 -30.27 2.40 -56.48
N GLU A 301 -29.14 2.29 -55.77
CA GLU A 301 -27.87 3.05 -55.83
C GLU A 301 -27.78 4.48 -56.40
N GLY A 302 -27.14 5.34 -55.60
CA GLY A 302 -25.90 5.99 -56.07
C GLY A 302 -25.87 7.52 -56.14
N GLY A 303 -25.05 8.15 -55.29
CA GLY A 303 -24.67 9.57 -55.44
C GLY A 303 -24.15 10.22 -54.16
N SER A 304 -22.86 10.53 -54.10
CA SER A 304 -22.22 11.22 -52.97
C SER A 304 -22.28 12.75 -53.10
N PHE A 305 -22.51 13.46 -51.99
CA PHE A 305 -22.20 14.90 -51.88
C PHE A 305 -22.02 15.36 -50.42
N LEU A 306 -20.79 15.76 -50.07
CA LEU A 306 -20.42 16.64 -48.95
C LEU A 306 -20.33 18.09 -49.50
N PRO A 307 -20.45 19.20 -48.71
CA PRO A 307 -19.72 19.39 -47.43
C PRO A 307 -20.38 20.30 -46.35
N GLY A 308 -19.73 20.42 -45.18
CA GLY A 308 -20.01 21.49 -44.21
C GLY A 308 -19.23 21.41 -42.88
N PHE A 309 -18.03 21.99 -42.80
CA PHE A 309 -17.26 22.11 -41.55
C PHE A 309 -17.53 23.44 -40.83
N SER A 310 -17.62 23.41 -39.50
CA SER A 310 -17.09 24.46 -38.62
C SER A 310 -16.88 23.89 -37.20
N ALA A 311 -15.71 24.12 -36.62
CA ALA A 311 -15.34 23.70 -35.27
C ALA A 311 -15.12 24.93 -34.39
N ILE A 312 -15.17 24.75 -33.06
CA ILE A 312 -14.58 25.62 -32.05
C ILE A 312 -14.16 24.76 -30.84
N MET A 313 -13.09 25.17 -30.16
CA MET A 313 -12.43 24.45 -29.07
C MET A 313 -13.26 24.35 -27.79
N GLY A 314 -13.14 23.22 -27.11
CA GLY A 314 -13.14 23.08 -25.64
C GLY A 314 -11.92 22.23 -25.25
N ILE A 315 -11.24 22.55 -24.14
CA ILE A 315 -10.02 21.87 -23.68
C ILE A 315 -10.07 21.77 -22.15
N ILE A 316 -9.90 20.55 -21.61
CA ILE A 316 -9.65 20.12 -20.21
C ILE A 316 -10.08 18.64 -20.16
N SER A 317 -9.43 17.71 -19.45
CA SER A 317 -8.00 17.55 -19.12
C SER A 317 -7.75 16.05 -18.89
N MET A 318 -6.52 15.56 -19.07
CA MET A 318 -6.14 14.21 -18.60
C MET A 318 -5.59 14.30 -17.18
N LEU A 319 -6.19 13.55 -16.26
CA LEU A 319 -5.64 12.95 -15.03
C LEU A 319 -6.75 11.97 -14.52
N GLY A 320 -6.47 10.80 -13.93
CA GLY A 320 -5.18 10.10 -13.90
C GLY A 320 -4.95 9.26 -12.65
N ALA A 321 -5.72 8.18 -12.44
CA ALA A 321 -5.46 7.16 -11.40
C ALA A 321 -5.83 5.76 -11.92
N ALA A 322 -5.11 4.72 -11.50
CA ALA A 322 -5.37 3.32 -11.83
C ALA A 322 -4.82 2.38 -10.73
N ILE A 323 -5.73 1.82 -9.93
CA ILE A 323 -5.51 0.99 -8.72
C ILE A 323 -6.74 0.06 -8.63
N LEU A 324 -6.75 -1.20 -8.18
CA LEU A 324 -5.70 -2.18 -7.78
C LEU A 324 -5.67 -3.31 -8.87
N VAL A 325 -5.62 -4.66 -8.74
CA VAL A 325 -5.50 -5.70 -7.69
C VAL A 325 -4.56 -6.81 -8.23
N ALA A 326 -3.59 -7.31 -7.46
CA ALA A 326 -2.73 -8.44 -7.86
C ALA A 326 -3.34 -9.82 -7.49
N GLY A 327 -3.32 -10.77 -8.43
CA GLY A 327 -4.04 -12.07 -8.33
C GLY A 327 -3.19 -13.32 -8.12
N ARG A 328 -2.36 -13.37 -7.06
CA ARG A 328 -1.48 -14.53 -6.75
C ARG A 328 -2.29 -15.82 -6.48
N ARG A 329 -1.99 -16.92 -7.20
CA ARG A 329 -2.42 -18.29 -6.84
C ARG A 329 -1.24 -19.23 -6.68
N LYS A 330 -1.27 -20.03 -5.61
CA LYS A 330 -0.46 -21.23 -5.42
C LYS A 330 -1.20 -22.45 -5.99
N ASP A 331 -0.46 -23.39 -6.56
CA ASP A 331 -0.66 -24.86 -6.52
C ASP A 331 0.66 -25.54 -6.91
#